data_AF-A0A925WQG9-F1
#
_entry.id   AF-A0A925WQG9-F1
#
_cell.length_a   1.000
_cell.length_b   1.000
_cell.length_c   1.000
_cell.angle_alpha   90.00
_cell.angle_beta   90.00
_cell.angle_gamma   90.00
#
_symmetry.space_group_name_H-M   'P 1'
#
loop_
_entity.id
_entity.type
_entity.pdbx_description
1 polymer ?
#
loop_
_entity_poly.entity_id
_entity_poly.type
_entity_poly.pdbx_seq_one_letter_code
_entity_poly.pdbx_strand_id
1 'polypeptide(L)'
;MSAPSFGAPAPPGFSNGYVPVVLQAQLRDRNGKPVSGIPLRFAGSLEGFAMLPGGSNTVPCRMTYSVVARTNSEGIASGRVFGPGGAGRAGQAWFRGEASAAVRIAPGSREILLLAAPPKPQTVTLPLLPGFGNPSGESSLHFDLLAFEEADREIGGFPVWTATNGKTDRIVVLLEGFDLYNDYTATNVMQLVSVAGDILRRRGISFLIVNYANSYQSPDQLAPCATEAVRAAARVSGRPVALAGLSMGGLVARWALVEAENAGKPLPVHTLLEMDTPNRGANIHPGLQAMIARYGVRSDREGIQSAAARALLFARPTAVEWRRIGLPLADRHVPIRWTDNSADHDDFYRRLRALNAKGGYPTTIRRVAVANSSRVLKAPGSGSLLHLWLPWGFAWTLAARPADRAPGSLLPPQYGRRFASYYPFGIAGSYLGAQPTFVPASSALDAEANERPPFDAFYARPDNQPNRPHDDIDPGAAAFVVREILSENWQP
;
A
#
# COMPACT_ATOMS: atom_id res chain seq x y z
N MET A 1 -27.90 -17.25 65.35
CA MET A 1 -27.57 -17.81 64.02
C MET A 1 -26.10 -17.57 63.76
N SER A 2 -25.41 -18.44 63.00
CA SER A 2 -24.03 -18.14 62.60
C SER A 2 -24.03 -17.20 61.39
N ALA A 3 -22.94 -16.43 61.20
CA ALA A 3 -22.83 -15.50 60.09
C ALA A 3 -22.80 -16.26 58.74
N PRO A 4 -23.49 -15.78 57.68
CA PRO A 4 -23.51 -16.44 56.37
C PRO A 4 -22.10 -16.65 55.80
N SER A 5 -21.91 -17.70 55.00
CA SER A 5 -20.74 -17.86 54.14
C SER A 5 -21.02 -17.30 52.74
N PHE A 6 -20.09 -16.50 52.21
CA PHE A 6 -20.21 -15.82 50.93
C PHE A 6 -19.05 -16.23 50.01
N GLY A 7 -19.35 -16.66 48.78
CA GLY A 7 -18.34 -17.03 47.80
C GLY A 7 -18.80 -16.70 46.38
N ALA A 8 -17.89 -16.17 45.56
CA ALA A 8 -18.06 -16.06 44.12
C ALA A 8 -17.37 -17.26 43.45
N PRO A 9 -17.97 -17.92 42.45
CA PRO A 9 -17.26 -18.94 41.68
C PRO A 9 -16.09 -18.32 40.89
N ALA A 10 -14.95 -19.00 40.84
CA ALA A 10 -13.89 -18.69 39.88
C ALA A 10 -14.26 -19.30 38.51
N PRO A 11 -13.96 -18.66 37.37
CA PRO A 11 -13.11 -17.47 37.15
C PRO A 11 -13.82 -16.09 37.30
N PRO A 12 -13.07 -14.95 37.39
CA PRO A 12 -13.65 -13.60 37.48
C PRO A 12 -14.54 -13.25 36.28
N GLY A 13 -15.56 -12.44 36.50
CA GLY A 13 -16.48 -11.98 35.46
C GLY A 13 -15.89 -10.86 34.59
N PHE A 14 -16.46 -10.65 33.40
CA PHE A 14 -16.05 -9.57 32.50
C PHE A 14 -16.91 -8.32 32.71
N SER A 15 -16.28 -7.14 32.71
CA SER A 15 -16.97 -5.84 32.84
C SER A 15 -17.57 -5.37 31.50
N ASN A 16 -18.44 -6.17 30.90
CA ASN A 16 -19.05 -5.87 29.58
C ASN A 16 -20.55 -5.54 29.65
N GLY A 17 -21.18 -5.55 30.82
CA GLY A 17 -22.62 -5.27 30.99
C GLY A 17 -23.56 -6.38 30.47
N TYR A 18 -23.05 -7.42 29.81
CA TYR A 18 -23.86 -8.48 29.19
C TYR A 18 -23.76 -9.82 29.92
N VAL A 19 -22.60 -10.15 30.47
CA VAL A 19 -22.37 -11.44 31.15
C VAL A 19 -22.71 -11.31 32.64
N PRO A 20 -23.74 -12.01 33.15
CA PRO A 20 -24.11 -11.94 34.56
C PRO A 20 -23.13 -12.70 35.44
N VAL A 21 -22.73 -12.13 36.57
CA VAL A 21 -22.04 -12.86 37.65
C VAL A 21 -23.04 -13.28 38.71
N VAL A 22 -23.03 -14.56 39.09
CA VAL A 22 -23.93 -15.12 40.10
C VAL A 22 -23.23 -15.18 41.45
N LEU A 23 -23.70 -14.40 42.42
CA LEU A 23 -23.22 -14.43 43.81
C LEU A 23 -24.03 -15.44 44.62
N GLN A 24 -23.37 -16.31 45.39
CA GLN A 24 -24.01 -17.35 46.19
C GLN A 24 -23.82 -17.14 47.70
N ALA A 25 -24.92 -17.22 48.46
CA ALA A 25 -24.90 -17.17 49.93
C ALA A 25 -25.61 -18.39 50.55
N GLN A 26 -25.02 -18.95 51.61
CA GLN A 26 -25.63 -20.00 52.44
C GLN A 26 -25.79 -19.53 53.90
N LEU A 27 -26.98 -19.70 54.46
CA LEU A 27 -27.29 -19.44 55.87
C LEU A 27 -27.28 -20.74 56.67
N ARG A 28 -26.62 -20.72 57.83
CA ARG A 28 -26.59 -21.85 58.77
C ARG A 28 -26.93 -21.38 60.18
N ASP A 29 -27.51 -22.26 60.99
CA ASP A 29 -27.77 -21.99 62.40
C ASP A 29 -26.48 -22.12 63.23
N ARG A 30 -26.58 -21.98 64.56
CA ARG A 30 -25.41 -22.11 65.45
C ARG A 30 -24.82 -23.53 65.49
N ASN A 31 -25.54 -24.52 65.00
CA ASN A 31 -25.14 -25.92 64.93
C ASN A 31 -24.70 -26.32 63.50
N GLY A 32 -24.57 -25.36 62.58
CA GLY A 32 -24.15 -25.60 61.21
C GLY A 32 -25.24 -26.15 60.27
N LYS A 33 -26.50 -26.28 60.71
CA LYS A 33 -27.61 -26.75 59.87
C LYS A 33 -28.14 -25.62 58.97
N PRO A 34 -28.51 -25.89 57.70
CA PRO A 34 -29.07 -24.87 56.81
C PRO A 34 -30.35 -24.25 57.36
N VAL A 35 -30.54 -22.94 57.17
CA VAL A 35 -31.73 -22.20 57.63
C VAL A 35 -32.52 -21.66 56.42
N SER A 36 -33.86 -21.75 56.47
CA SER A 36 -34.77 -21.32 55.41
C SER A 36 -35.83 -20.30 55.85
N GLY A 37 -36.50 -19.67 54.87
CA GLY A 37 -37.60 -18.72 55.12
C GLY A 37 -37.17 -17.32 55.58
N ILE A 38 -35.87 -17.01 55.54
CA ILE A 38 -35.32 -15.72 55.97
C ILE A 38 -35.01 -14.83 54.76
N PRO A 39 -35.61 -13.64 54.64
CA PRO A 39 -35.27 -12.71 53.57
C PRO A 39 -33.84 -12.18 53.76
N LEU A 40 -33.07 -12.21 52.67
CA LEU A 40 -31.73 -11.64 52.61
C LEU A 40 -31.75 -10.35 51.78
N ARG A 41 -30.99 -9.33 52.22
CA ARG A 41 -30.72 -8.13 51.42
C ARG A 41 -29.26 -8.09 51.02
N PHE A 42 -29.02 -7.77 49.75
CA PHE A 42 -27.70 -7.55 49.16
C PHE A 42 -27.56 -6.06 48.83
N ALA A 43 -26.41 -5.47 49.15
CA ALA A 43 -26.05 -4.11 48.76
C ALA A 43 -24.65 -4.12 48.14
N GLY A 44 -24.47 -3.41 47.01
CA GLY A 44 -23.21 -3.31 46.28
C GLY A 44 -22.82 -1.85 46.00
N SER A 45 -21.53 -1.61 45.77
CA SER A 45 -20.94 -0.25 45.72
C SER A 45 -20.49 0.24 44.32
N LEU A 46 -20.80 -0.48 43.23
CA LEU A 46 -20.40 -0.07 41.87
C LEU A 46 -21.53 0.67 41.14
N GLU A 47 -21.19 1.71 40.37
CA GLU A 47 -22.12 2.34 39.43
C GLU A 47 -22.58 1.33 38.36
N GLY A 48 -23.88 1.33 38.06
CA GLY A 48 -24.49 0.37 37.12
C GLY A 48 -24.91 -0.98 37.72
N PHE A 49 -24.76 -1.16 39.03
CA PHE A 49 -25.18 -2.39 39.73
C PHE A 49 -26.72 -2.46 39.84
N ALA A 50 -27.38 -3.07 38.86
CA ALA A 50 -28.80 -3.38 38.93
C ALA A 50 -29.04 -4.82 39.43
N MET A 51 -29.72 -4.97 40.58
CA MET A 51 -30.23 -6.29 40.96
C MET A 51 -31.48 -6.61 40.15
N LEU A 52 -31.40 -7.64 39.31
CA LEU A 52 -32.60 -8.21 38.70
C LEU A 52 -33.29 -9.10 39.74
N PRO A 53 -34.62 -9.04 39.91
CA PRO A 53 -35.34 -9.96 40.79
C PRO A 53 -35.24 -11.38 40.24
N GLY A 54 -34.31 -12.17 40.79
CA GLY A 54 -34.21 -13.60 40.53
C GLY A 54 -35.14 -14.37 41.46
N GLY A 55 -35.98 -15.25 40.91
CA GLY A 55 -36.81 -16.16 41.72
C GLY A 55 -35.96 -17.07 42.61
N SER A 56 -36.44 -17.37 43.82
CA SER A 56 -35.80 -18.33 44.72
C SER A 56 -36.13 -19.76 44.29
N ASN A 57 -35.14 -20.54 43.85
CA ASN A 57 -35.33 -21.96 43.60
C ASN A 57 -34.94 -22.78 44.85
N THR A 58 -35.88 -23.59 45.34
CA THR A 58 -35.66 -24.49 46.49
C THR A 58 -35.15 -25.83 46.00
N VAL A 59 -33.91 -26.22 46.37
CA VAL A 59 -33.40 -27.58 46.16
C VAL A 59 -33.36 -28.27 47.53
N PRO A 60 -33.99 -29.44 47.70
CA PRO A 60 -34.02 -30.11 49.00
C PRO A 60 -32.58 -30.50 49.38
N CYS A 61 -32.13 -29.99 50.53
CA CYS A 61 -30.81 -30.18 51.17
C CYS A 61 -29.68 -29.15 50.91
N ARG A 62 -29.83 -28.15 50.03
CA ARG A 62 -28.94 -26.96 49.97
C ARG A 62 -29.72 -25.75 49.45
N MET A 63 -29.95 -24.75 50.30
CA MET A 63 -30.48 -23.47 49.81
C MET A 63 -29.33 -22.51 49.48
N THR A 64 -29.32 -22.09 48.23
CA THR A 64 -28.34 -21.14 47.68
C THR A 64 -29.12 -19.96 47.11
N TYR A 65 -28.83 -18.75 47.59
CA TYR A 65 -29.39 -17.53 47.00
C TYR A 65 -28.45 -17.01 45.92
N SER A 66 -28.98 -16.74 44.73
CA SER A 66 -28.22 -16.28 43.56
C SER A 66 -28.59 -14.85 43.20
N VAL A 67 -27.62 -13.93 43.21
CA VAL A 67 -27.81 -12.56 42.70
C VAL A 67 -26.99 -12.38 41.44
N VAL A 68 -27.65 -11.89 40.39
CA VAL A 68 -27.03 -11.54 39.11
C VAL A 68 -26.60 -10.08 39.13
N ALA A 69 -25.30 -9.84 38.97
CA ALA A 69 -24.71 -8.51 38.83
C ALA A 69 -24.17 -8.28 37.41
N ARG A 70 -24.30 -7.05 36.91
CA ARG A 70 -23.70 -6.56 35.66
C ARG A 70 -22.95 -5.27 35.96
N THR A 71 -21.80 -5.07 35.32
CA THR A 71 -21.04 -3.81 35.37
C THR A 71 -20.34 -3.56 34.03
N ASN A 72 -20.18 -2.28 33.70
CA ASN A 72 -19.43 -1.74 32.57
C ASN A 72 -18.09 -1.12 32.99
N SER A 73 -17.72 -1.22 34.28
CA SER A 73 -16.46 -0.74 34.83
C SER A 73 -15.62 -1.89 35.38
N GLU A 74 -14.29 -1.83 35.15
CA GLU A 74 -13.34 -2.71 35.82
C GLU A 74 -13.26 -2.36 37.32
N GLY A 75 -13.17 -3.37 38.17
CA GLY A 75 -13.01 -3.13 39.61
C GLY A 75 -13.47 -4.27 40.50
N ILE A 76 -13.38 -4.03 41.81
CA ILE A 76 -13.84 -4.94 42.86
C ILE A 76 -15.25 -4.54 43.28
N ALA A 77 -16.23 -5.36 42.98
CA ALA A 77 -17.56 -5.24 43.57
C ALA A 77 -17.50 -5.79 45.00
N SER A 78 -17.71 -4.93 46.00
CA SER A 78 -17.92 -5.39 47.37
C SER A 78 -19.41 -5.46 47.68
N GLY A 79 -19.86 -6.58 48.24
CA GLY A 79 -21.25 -6.81 48.60
C GLY A 79 -21.39 -7.18 50.07
N ARG A 80 -22.46 -6.72 50.74
CA ARG A 80 -22.82 -7.19 52.09
C ARG A 80 -24.15 -7.94 52.06
N VAL A 81 -24.20 -9.05 52.79
CA VAL A 81 -25.44 -9.81 53.03
C VAL A 81 -25.89 -9.56 54.46
N PHE A 82 -27.12 -9.08 54.65
CA PHE A 82 -27.70 -8.81 55.96
C PHE A 82 -28.75 -9.85 56.34
N GLY A 83 -28.69 -10.35 57.58
CA GLY A 83 -29.77 -11.13 58.19
C GLY A 83 -30.75 -10.28 59.00
N PRO A 84 -31.88 -10.85 59.45
CA PRO A 84 -32.81 -10.19 60.36
C PRO A 84 -32.09 -9.90 61.68
N GLY A 85 -31.88 -8.61 61.96
CA GLY A 85 -31.06 -8.11 63.08
C GLY A 85 -29.86 -7.25 62.66
N GLY A 86 -29.60 -7.06 61.36
CA GLY A 86 -28.62 -6.07 60.87
C GLY A 86 -27.15 -6.52 60.89
N ALA A 87 -26.85 -7.70 61.45
CA ALA A 87 -25.53 -8.31 61.32
C ALA A 87 -25.29 -8.75 59.87
N GLY A 88 -24.26 -8.19 59.23
CA GLY A 88 -23.92 -8.49 57.85
C GLY A 88 -22.47 -8.92 57.66
N ARG A 89 -22.20 -9.69 56.60
CA ARG A 89 -20.85 -10.12 56.21
C ARG A 89 -20.53 -9.61 54.81
N ALA A 90 -19.32 -9.08 54.63
CA ALA A 90 -18.85 -8.57 53.34
C ALA A 90 -18.18 -9.66 52.51
N GLY A 91 -18.37 -9.62 51.19
CA GLY A 91 -17.62 -10.39 50.21
C GLY A 91 -17.23 -9.51 49.02
N GLN A 92 -16.25 -9.95 48.24
CA GLN A 92 -15.72 -9.23 47.09
C GLN A 92 -15.74 -10.11 45.83
N ALA A 93 -16.09 -9.52 44.69
CA ALA A 93 -15.99 -10.14 43.37
C ALA A 93 -15.21 -9.23 42.43
N TRP A 94 -14.31 -9.80 41.65
CA TRP A 94 -13.44 -9.06 40.72
C TRP A 94 -14.00 -9.11 39.30
N PHE A 95 -14.03 -7.94 38.65
CA PHE A 95 -14.36 -7.79 37.24
C PHE A 95 -13.13 -7.30 36.47
N ARG A 96 -12.77 -7.99 35.39
CA ARG A 96 -11.67 -7.60 34.49
C ARG A 96 -12.22 -7.17 33.13
N GLY A 97 -11.55 -6.26 32.47
CA GLY A 97 -11.78 -5.88 31.08
C GLY A 97 -11.27 -6.97 30.15
N GLU A 98 -11.87 -7.04 28.96
CA GLU A 98 -11.42 -7.98 27.95
C GLU A 98 -10.04 -7.58 27.43
N ALA A 99 -9.15 -8.57 27.30
CA ALA A 99 -7.92 -8.38 26.54
C ALA A 99 -8.30 -8.04 25.09
N SER A 100 -7.71 -6.97 24.56
CA SER A 100 -7.92 -6.49 23.21
C SER A 100 -7.60 -7.57 22.17
N ALA A 101 -8.57 -8.39 21.80
CA ALA A 101 -8.47 -9.26 20.64
C ALA A 101 -8.37 -8.36 19.40
N ALA A 102 -7.39 -8.66 18.54
CA ALA A 102 -7.07 -8.02 17.26
C ALA A 102 -8.05 -6.93 16.83
N VAL A 103 -7.59 -5.67 16.91
CA VAL A 103 -8.33 -4.47 16.47
C VAL A 103 -8.94 -4.74 15.09
N ARG A 104 -10.27 -4.87 15.04
CA ARG A 104 -11.01 -4.95 13.79
C ARG A 104 -11.19 -3.52 13.28
N ILE A 105 -10.39 -3.16 12.30
CA ILE A 105 -10.61 -1.96 11.51
C ILE A 105 -11.94 -2.13 10.76
N ALA A 106 -12.81 -1.12 10.80
CA ALA A 106 -14.12 -1.19 10.17
C ALA A 106 -13.99 -1.48 8.66
N PRO A 107 -14.89 -2.30 8.06
CA PRO A 107 -14.93 -2.47 6.61
C PRO A 107 -15.11 -1.10 5.92
N GLY A 108 -14.07 -0.63 5.24
CA GLY A 108 -14.06 0.67 4.55
C GLY A 108 -13.00 1.67 5.03
N SER A 109 -12.25 1.39 6.10
CA SER A 109 -11.08 2.20 6.45
C SER A 109 -9.96 1.95 5.45
N ARG A 110 -9.52 3.02 4.77
CA ARG A 110 -8.45 2.98 3.77
C ARG A 110 -7.09 3.00 4.47
N GLU A 111 -6.07 2.40 3.86
CA GLU A 111 -4.69 2.85 4.08
C GLU A 111 -4.65 4.36 3.83
N ILE A 112 -4.22 5.13 4.83
CA ILE A 112 -4.02 6.58 4.67
C ILE A 112 -2.53 6.75 4.35
N LEU A 113 -2.20 6.61 3.06
CA LEU A 113 -0.89 6.97 2.55
C LEU A 113 -0.84 8.51 2.42
N LEU A 114 -0.18 9.19 3.36
CA LEU A 114 0.08 10.63 3.29
C LEU A 114 1.32 10.85 2.41
N LEU A 115 1.14 10.85 1.09
CA LEU A 115 2.18 11.25 0.14
C LEU A 115 2.37 12.78 0.21
N ALA A 116 3.50 13.21 0.76
CA ALA A 116 4.00 14.59 0.81
C ALA A 116 3.05 15.66 1.41
N ALA A 117 3.55 16.34 2.44
CA ALA A 117 2.80 17.37 3.18
C ALA A 117 2.16 18.44 2.26
N PRO A 118 0.83 18.59 2.21
CA PRO A 118 0.24 19.86 1.77
C PRO A 118 0.58 20.95 2.81
N PRO A 119 0.52 22.25 2.47
CA PRO A 119 0.82 23.34 3.41
C PRO A 119 -0.20 23.48 4.57
N LYS A 120 -1.09 22.51 4.77
CA LYS A 120 -2.12 22.51 5.81
C LYS A 120 -2.10 21.20 6.60
N PRO A 121 -2.22 21.24 7.94
CA PRO A 121 -2.37 20.06 8.78
C PRO A 121 -3.52 19.18 8.29
N GLN A 122 -3.29 17.86 8.23
CA GLN A 122 -4.33 16.87 7.95
C GLN A 122 -4.76 16.24 9.27
N THR A 123 -6.06 16.14 9.51
CA THR A 123 -6.62 15.41 10.66
C THR A 123 -6.95 13.99 10.21
N VAL A 124 -6.29 13.00 10.81
CA VAL A 124 -6.62 11.58 10.62
C VAL A 124 -7.53 11.14 11.76
N THR A 125 -8.75 10.71 11.44
CA THR A 125 -9.70 10.15 12.41
C THR A 125 -9.82 8.65 12.19
N LEU A 126 -9.39 7.85 13.18
CA LEU A 126 -9.54 6.40 13.18
C LEU A 126 -10.60 5.99 14.21
N PRO A 127 -11.83 5.62 13.80
CA PRO A 127 -12.79 5.07 14.72
C PRO A 127 -12.34 3.66 15.14
N LEU A 128 -11.94 3.51 16.41
CA LEU A 128 -11.68 2.20 17.00
C LEU A 128 -13.01 1.60 17.46
N LEU A 129 -13.46 0.56 16.76
CA LEU A 129 -14.62 -0.23 17.17
C LEU A 129 -14.11 -1.58 17.70
N PRO A 130 -14.15 -1.85 19.01
CA PRO A 130 -13.97 -3.22 19.49
C PRO A 130 -15.14 -4.09 19.01
N GLY A 131 -14.94 -5.41 18.99
CA GLY A 131 -15.81 -6.39 18.32
C GLY A 131 -17.30 -6.39 18.71
N PHE A 132 -17.71 -5.66 19.75
CA PHE A 132 -19.10 -5.56 20.23
C PHE A 132 -19.63 -4.11 20.38
N GLY A 133 -18.96 -3.10 19.80
CA GLY A 133 -19.58 -1.79 19.54
C GLY A 133 -19.62 -0.76 20.67
N ASN A 134 -18.93 -0.97 21.80
CA ASN A 134 -18.72 0.08 22.80
C ASN A 134 -17.32 0.69 22.66
N PRO A 135 -17.14 2.02 22.62
CA PRO A 135 -15.80 2.62 22.56
C PRO A 135 -14.98 2.18 23.78
N SER A 136 -13.80 1.60 23.56
CA SER A 136 -12.88 1.30 24.65
C SER A 136 -12.32 2.61 25.21
N GLY A 137 -12.13 2.66 26.53
CA GLY A 137 -11.32 3.71 27.17
C GLY A 137 -9.88 3.71 26.64
N GLU A 138 -9.15 4.78 26.97
CA GLU A 138 -7.78 5.12 26.57
C GLU A 138 -6.97 3.95 25.97
N SER A 139 -6.91 3.90 24.65
CA SER A 139 -6.02 2.99 23.92
C SER A 139 -4.87 3.82 23.36
N SER A 140 -3.63 3.46 23.70
CA SER A 140 -2.45 4.09 23.11
C SER A 140 -2.32 3.66 21.65
N LEU A 141 -2.62 4.58 20.72
CA LEU A 141 -2.35 4.42 19.29
C LEU A 141 -0.98 5.02 18.99
N HIS A 142 -0.04 4.19 18.55
CA HIS A 142 1.21 4.65 17.96
C HIS A 142 1.03 4.77 16.45
N PHE A 143 1.25 5.97 15.92
CA PHE A 143 1.33 6.22 14.48
C PHE A 143 2.80 6.30 14.11
N ASP A 144 3.31 5.26 13.47
CA ASP A 144 4.63 5.34 12.84
C ASP A 144 4.45 5.94 11.45
N LEU A 145 4.83 7.21 11.30
CA LEU A 145 5.07 7.78 9.98
C LEU A 145 6.28 7.05 9.40
N LEU A 146 6.05 6.24 8.36
CA LEU A 146 7.10 5.65 7.54
C LEU A 146 7.74 6.74 6.66
N ALA A 147 8.26 7.79 7.28
CA ALA A 147 9.18 8.70 6.62
C ALA A 147 10.54 8.01 6.61
N PHE A 148 10.99 7.57 5.43
CA PHE A 148 12.38 7.17 5.30
C PHE A 148 13.26 8.39 5.60
N GLU A 149 14.18 8.21 6.53
CA GLU A 149 15.29 9.13 6.73
C GLU A 149 16.08 9.28 5.43
N GLU A 150 16.86 10.36 5.32
CA GLU A 150 17.80 10.51 4.21
C GLU A 150 18.79 9.33 4.17
N ALA A 151 19.43 9.14 3.01
CA ALA A 151 20.48 8.13 2.89
C ALA A 151 21.56 8.36 3.95
N ASP A 152 21.99 7.27 4.60
CA ASP A 152 22.94 7.34 5.71
C ASP A 152 24.41 7.36 5.26
N ARG A 153 24.67 7.07 3.98
CA ARG A 153 25.99 7.13 3.37
C ARG A 153 25.92 7.14 1.85
N GLU A 154 27.10 7.23 1.22
CA GLU A 154 27.27 7.02 -0.21
C GLU A 154 28.24 5.86 -0.52
N ILE A 155 28.02 5.20 -1.66
CA ILE A 155 28.93 4.23 -2.27
C ILE A 155 29.11 4.60 -3.74
N GLY A 156 30.32 4.99 -4.15
CA GLY A 156 30.61 5.35 -5.53
C GLY A 156 29.82 6.57 -6.03
N GLY A 157 29.44 7.49 -5.13
CA GLY A 157 28.59 8.65 -5.43
C GLY A 157 27.09 8.37 -5.45
N PHE A 158 26.67 7.16 -5.11
CA PHE A 158 25.25 6.79 -5.02
C PHE A 158 24.78 6.76 -3.56
N PRO A 159 23.60 7.33 -3.25
CA PRO A 159 23.02 7.30 -1.91
C PRO A 159 22.66 5.88 -1.49
N VAL A 160 22.93 5.56 -0.22
CA VAL A 160 22.71 4.25 0.37
C VAL A 160 21.91 4.34 1.65
N TRP A 161 20.90 3.49 1.76
CA TRP A 161 20.21 3.20 3.02
C TRP A 161 20.78 1.90 3.57
N THR A 162 21.64 2.03 4.57
CA THR A 162 22.32 0.89 5.18
C THR A 162 21.30 -0.01 5.89
N ALA A 163 21.55 -1.31 5.90
CA ALA A 163 20.77 -2.26 6.68
C ALA A 163 20.71 -1.88 8.16
N THR A 164 19.68 -2.30 8.89
CA THR A 164 19.50 -1.90 10.30
C THR A 164 20.61 -2.40 11.23
N ASN A 165 21.38 -3.39 10.80
CA ASN A 165 22.56 -3.90 11.51
C ASN A 165 23.87 -3.15 11.13
N GLY A 166 23.79 -2.08 10.34
CA GLY A 166 24.93 -1.27 9.89
C GLY A 166 25.80 -1.92 8.79
N LYS A 167 25.45 -3.11 8.29
CA LYS A 167 26.26 -3.86 7.32
C LYS A 167 25.86 -3.57 5.87
N THR A 168 26.87 -3.52 5.01
CA THR A 168 26.76 -3.35 3.55
C THR A 168 27.27 -4.56 2.78
N ASP A 169 27.38 -5.71 3.44
CA ASP A 169 27.80 -6.97 2.80
C ASP A 169 26.70 -7.57 1.91
N ARG A 170 25.47 -7.06 2.02
CA ARG A 170 24.35 -7.36 1.14
C ARG A 170 23.75 -6.06 0.63
N ILE A 171 23.72 -5.88 -0.69
CA ILE A 171 23.20 -4.67 -1.31
C ILE A 171 22.21 -5.04 -2.41
N VAL A 172 21.06 -4.36 -2.41
CA VAL A 172 20.17 -4.23 -3.56
C VAL A 172 20.49 -2.91 -4.23
N VAL A 173 20.85 -2.95 -5.50
CA VAL A 173 20.93 -1.74 -6.34
C VAL A 173 19.54 -1.51 -6.92
N LEU A 174 18.93 -0.36 -6.62
CA LEU A 174 17.60 -0.01 -7.09
C LEU A 174 17.69 1.15 -8.10
N LEU A 175 17.26 0.90 -9.33
CA LEU A 175 17.23 1.89 -10.40
C LEU A 175 15.87 2.58 -10.43
N GLU A 176 15.89 3.90 -10.47
CA GLU A 176 14.68 4.69 -10.61
C GLU A 176 13.98 4.47 -11.95
N GLY A 177 12.71 4.87 -11.99
CA GLY A 177 11.88 4.82 -13.17
C GLY A 177 11.98 6.05 -14.07
N PHE A 178 11.04 6.13 -15.00
CA PHE A 178 10.83 7.36 -15.76
C PHE A 178 10.23 8.42 -14.84
N ASP A 179 10.95 9.53 -14.70
CA ASP A 179 10.49 10.71 -14.00
C ASP A 179 10.12 11.79 -15.01
N LEU A 180 8.81 12.09 -15.09
CA LEU A 180 8.28 13.07 -16.04
C LEU A 180 8.81 14.49 -15.80
N TYR A 181 9.24 14.80 -14.58
CA TYR A 181 9.63 16.14 -14.16
C TYR A 181 11.14 16.30 -13.92
N ASN A 182 11.86 15.17 -13.89
CA ASN A 182 13.27 15.13 -13.53
C ASN A 182 13.55 15.83 -12.17
N ASP A 183 12.66 15.60 -11.21
CA ASP A 183 12.67 16.16 -9.86
C ASP A 183 12.64 15.09 -8.75
N TYR A 184 12.66 13.80 -9.11
CA TYR A 184 12.75 12.71 -8.15
C TYR A 184 14.09 12.76 -7.42
N THR A 185 14.01 12.54 -6.11
CA THR A 185 15.16 12.30 -5.26
C THR A 185 15.30 10.80 -5.00
N ALA A 186 16.49 10.36 -4.57
CA ALA A 186 16.68 8.98 -4.15
C ALA A 186 15.74 8.60 -2.97
N THR A 187 15.39 9.56 -2.11
CA THR A 187 14.40 9.37 -1.05
C THR A 187 13.02 9.10 -1.63
N ASN A 188 12.61 9.77 -2.70
CA ASN A 188 11.33 9.48 -3.38
C ASN A 188 11.33 8.05 -3.94
N VAL A 189 12.44 7.61 -4.54
CA VAL A 189 12.59 6.24 -5.05
C VAL A 189 12.51 5.21 -3.91
N MET A 190 13.17 5.47 -2.78
CA MET A 190 13.11 4.59 -1.60
C MET A 190 11.70 4.51 -1.01
N GLN A 191 10.95 5.61 -1.01
CA GLN A 191 9.56 5.65 -0.54
C GLN A 191 8.64 4.75 -1.37
N LEU A 192 8.85 4.66 -2.69
CA LEU A 192 8.06 3.78 -3.56
C LEU A 192 8.17 2.31 -3.12
N VAL A 193 9.36 1.89 -2.68
CA VAL A 193 9.62 0.50 -2.23
C VAL A 193 9.58 0.33 -0.72
N SER A 194 9.12 1.34 0.03
CA SER A 194 9.16 1.43 1.50
C SER A 194 8.87 0.12 2.23
N VAL A 195 7.74 -0.52 1.91
CA VAL A 195 7.32 -1.79 2.56
C VAL A 195 8.34 -2.90 2.37
N ALA A 196 8.81 -3.12 1.14
CA ALA A 196 9.84 -4.12 0.86
C ALA A 196 11.21 -3.70 1.43
N GLY A 197 11.53 -2.42 1.30
CA GLY A 197 12.75 -1.79 1.78
C GLY A 197 12.97 -2.00 3.28
N ASP A 198 11.95 -1.71 4.09
CA ASP A 198 12.01 -1.90 5.54
C ASP A 198 12.21 -3.36 5.94
N ILE A 199 11.49 -4.28 5.28
CA ILE A 199 11.63 -5.71 5.55
C ILE A 199 13.05 -6.16 5.21
N LEU A 200 13.59 -5.76 4.06
CA LEU A 200 14.92 -6.17 3.60
C LEU A 200 16.04 -5.53 4.44
N ARG A 201 15.91 -4.26 4.84
CA ARG A 201 16.85 -3.60 5.75
C ARG A 201 16.92 -4.27 7.11
N ARG A 202 15.77 -4.65 7.68
CA ARG A 202 15.70 -5.46 8.92
C ARG A 202 16.31 -6.85 8.77
N ARG A 203 16.42 -7.36 7.54
CA ARG A 203 17.06 -8.63 7.20
C ARG A 203 18.54 -8.49 6.84
N GLY A 204 19.15 -7.32 7.09
CA GLY A 204 20.58 -7.12 6.88
C GLY A 204 20.93 -6.73 5.44
N ILE A 205 20.00 -6.19 4.65
CA ILE A 205 20.21 -5.83 3.25
C ILE A 205 20.14 -4.31 3.08
N SER A 206 21.21 -3.72 2.57
CA SER A 206 21.30 -2.29 2.26
C SER A 206 20.71 -2.01 0.87
N PHE A 207 20.30 -0.77 0.63
CA PHE A 207 19.85 -0.31 -0.68
C PHE A 207 20.80 0.76 -1.20
N LEU A 208 21.34 0.58 -2.40
CA LEU A 208 22.02 1.62 -3.16
C LEU A 208 21.06 2.11 -4.24
N ILE A 209 20.71 3.40 -4.22
CA ILE A 209 19.73 3.97 -5.14
C ILE A 209 20.43 4.69 -6.27
N VAL A 210 20.05 4.38 -7.50
CA VAL A 210 20.43 5.13 -8.69
C VAL A 210 19.30 6.08 -9.04
N ASN A 211 19.51 7.34 -8.70
CA ASN A 211 18.73 8.48 -9.16
C ASN A 211 19.51 9.15 -10.30
N TYR A 212 18.92 9.24 -11.50
CA TYR A 212 19.60 9.78 -12.66
C TYR A 212 19.57 11.30 -12.63
N ALA A 213 20.72 11.93 -12.88
CA ALA A 213 20.77 13.38 -13.02
C ALA A 213 19.86 13.91 -14.15
N ASN A 214 19.59 13.07 -15.16
CA ASN A 214 18.68 13.37 -16.26
C ASN A 214 17.92 12.11 -16.72
N SER A 215 16.78 11.87 -16.11
CA SER A 215 15.82 10.80 -16.44
C SER A 215 15.16 10.94 -17.82
N TYR A 216 15.40 12.04 -18.55
CA TYR A 216 14.91 12.21 -19.94
C TYR A 216 15.74 11.47 -20.99
N GLN A 217 16.89 10.90 -20.61
CA GLN A 217 17.71 10.08 -21.50
C GLN A 217 17.08 8.72 -21.77
N SER A 218 17.34 8.13 -22.95
CA SER A 218 16.79 6.82 -23.28
C SER A 218 17.43 5.71 -22.42
N PRO A 219 16.76 4.55 -22.23
CA PRO A 219 17.25 3.54 -21.29
C PRO A 219 18.68 3.03 -21.57
N ASP A 220 19.07 2.95 -22.84
CA ASP A 220 20.41 2.61 -23.30
C ASP A 220 21.47 3.66 -22.93
N GLN A 221 21.09 4.94 -22.91
CA GLN A 221 21.98 6.03 -22.49
C GLN A 221 22.18 6.07 -20.97
N LEU A 222 21.21 5.56 -20.20
CA LEU A 222 21.26 5.47 -18.74
C LEU A 222 21.99 4.21 -18.23
N ALA A 223 22.14 3.19 -19.09
CA ALA A 223 22.76 1.90 -18.76
C ALA A 223 24.21 1.98 -18.20
N PRO A 224 25.07 2.91 -18.66
CA PRO A 224 26.40 3.10 -18.06
C PRO A 224 26.35 3.48 -16.58
N CYS A 225 25.42 4.33 -16.16
CA CYS A 225 25.28 4.73 -14.76
C CYS A 225 24.85 3.54 -13.87
N ALA A 226 23.91 2.71 -14.36
CA ALA A 226 23.55 1.46 -13.68
C ALA A 226 24.73 0.48 -13.59
N THR A 227 25.54 0.38 -14.65
CA THR A 227 26.77 -0.44 -14.67
C THR A 227 27.76 -0.01 -13.59
N GLU A 228 27.98 1.30 -13.43
CA GLU A 228 28.86 1.85 -12.39
C GLU A 228 28.34 1.57 -10.99
N ALA A 229 27.05 1.81 -10.74
CA ALA A 229 26.40 1.55 -9.46
C ALA A 229 26.52 0.08 -9.02
N VAL A 230 26.26 -0.85 -9.95
CA VAL A 230 26.39 -2.29 -9.69
C VAL A 230 27.82 -2.68 -9.36
N ARG A 231 28.81 -2.17 -10.10
CA ARG A 231 30.23 -2.45 -9.82
C ARG A 231 30.67 -1.86 -8.48
N ALA A 232 30.20 -0.66 -8.13
CA ALA A 232 30.49 -0.03 -6.85
C ALA A 232 29.89 -0.83 -5.67
N ALA A 233 28.62 -1.21 -5.78
CA ALA A 233 27.95 -2.03 -4.78
C ALA A 233 28.63 -3.40 -4.59
N ALA A 234 28.95 -4.09 -5.68
CA ALA A 234 29.61 -5.39 -5.61
C ALA A 234 31.02 -5.32 -5.03
N ARG A 235 31.78 -4.24 -5.32
CA ARG A 235 33.11 -4.02 -4.73
C ARG A 235 33.03 -3.83 -3.22
N VAL A 236 32.06 -3.06 -2.72
CA VAL A 236 31.91 -2.81 -1.28
C VAL A 236 31.36 -4.04 -0.56
N SER A 237 30.38 -4.72 -1.14
CA SER A 237 29.79 -5.93 -0.53
C SER A 237 30.70 -7.16 -0.61
N GLY A 238 31.67 -7.16 -1.53
CA GLY A 238 32.59 -8.28 -1.77
C GLY A 238 31.91 -9.48 -2.44
N ARG A 239 30.72 -9.31 -3.01
CA ARG A 239 29.91 -10.39 -3.61
C ARG A 239 28.96 -9.85 -4.68
N PRO A 240 28.33 -10.73 -5.49
CA PRO A 240 27.28 -10.31 -6.40
C PRO A 240 26.11 -9.63 -5.68
N VAL A 241 25.45 -8.68 -6.35
CA VAL A 241 24.34 -7.90 -5.80
C VAL A 241 23.01 -8.26 -6.46
N ALA A 242 21.90 -7.91 -5.82
CA ALA A 242 20.60 -7.90 -6.47
C ALA A 242 20.44 -6.57 -7.22
N LEU A 243 19.91 -6.61 -8.43
CA LEU A 243 19.58 -5.42 -9.22
C LEU A 243 18.07 -5.36 -9.41
N ALA A 244 17.45 -4.29 -8.92
CA ALA A 244 16.04 -4.03 -9.06
C ALA A 244 15.81 -2.78 -9.92
N GLY A 245 14.88 -2.83 -10.86
CA GLY A 245 14.51 -1.69 -11.69
C GLY A 245 13.02 -1.39 -11.60
N LEU A 246 12.67 -0.15 -11.25
CA LEU A 246 11.29 0.32 -11.25
C LEU A 246 10.96 0.90 -12.62
N SER A 247 9.81 0.56 -13.22
CA SER A 247 9.38 1.16 -14.47
C SER A 247 10.49 1.07 -15.54
N MET A 248 10.84 2.18 -16.19
CA MET A 248 11.98 2.33 -17.11
C MET A 248 13.30 1.76 -16.56
N GLY A 249 13.55 1.84 -15.25
CA GLY A 249 14.77 1.31 -14.62
C GLY A 249 14.99 -0.18 -14.88
N GLY A 250 13.92 -0.97 -15.07
CA GLY A 250 14.07 -2.38 -15.46
C GLY A 250 14.65 -2.54 -16.87
N LEU A 251 14.28 -1.68 -17.82
CA LEU A 251 14.87 -1.66 -19.16
C LEU A 251 16.32 -1.22 -19.13
N VAL A 252 16.66 -0.24 -18.28
CA VAL A 252 18.05 0.20 -18.06
C VAL A 252 18.88 -0.97 -17.51
N ALA A 253 18.35 -1.70 -16.53
CA ALA A 253 19.00 -2.88 -15.95
C ALA A 253 19.23 -3.98 -17.01
N ARG A 254 18.21 -4.33 -17.80
CA ARG A 254 18.33 -5.29 -18.91
C ARG A 254 19.44 -4.91 -19.86
N TRP A 255 19.44 -3.64 -20.30
CA TRP A 255 20.44 -3.13 -21.24
C TRP A 255 21.85 -3.23 -20.66
N ALA A 256 22.05 -2.70 -19.45
CA ALA A 256 23.35 -2.70 -18.77
C ALA A 256 23.91 -4.12 -18.58
N LEU A 257 23.06 -5.07 -18.16
CA LEU A 257 23.48 -6.45 -17.96
C LEU A 257 23.89 -7.12 -19.27
N VAL A 258 23.06 -7.05 -20.31
CA VAL A 258 23.35 -7.73 -21.57
C VAL A 258 24.52 -7.09 -22.31
N GLU A 259 24.63 -5.76 -22.29
CA GLU A 259 25.77 -5.07 -22.89
C GLU A 259 27.09 -5.46 -22.21
N ALA A 260 27.10 -5.56 -20.87
CA ALA A 260 28.26 -6.04 -20.13
C ALA A 260 28.60 -7.51 -20.41
N GLU A 261 27.60 -8.38 -20.58
CA GLU A 261 27.80 -9.78 -21.03
C GLU A 261 28.46 -9.83 -22.41
N ASN A 262 27.93 -9.09 -23.38
CA ASN A 262 28.45 -9.03 -24.75
C ASN A 262 29.88 -8.46 -24.82
N ALA A 263 30.22 -7.54 -23.93
CA ALA A 263 31.57 -7.01 -23.78
C ALA A 263 32.55 -7.98 -23.09
N GLY A 264 32.12 -9.20 -22.75
CA GLY A 264 32.93 -10.19 -22.04
C GLY A 264 33.25 -9.81 -20.59
N LYS A 265 32.48 -8.88 -20.01
CA LYS A 265 32.69 -8.34 -18.65
C LYS A 265 31.37 -8.32 -17.87
N PRO A 266 30.70 -9.48 -17.70
CA PRO A 266 29.38 -9.56 -17.08
C PRO A 266 29.39 -8.87 -15.71
N LEU A 267 28.27 -8.24 -15.37
CA LEU A 267 28.15 -7.58 -14.08
C LEU A 267 27.94 -8.60 -12.96
N PRO A 268 28.49 -8.36 -11.76
CA PRO A 268 28.33 -9.24 -10.60
C PRO A 268 26.91 -9.10 -10.02
N VAL A 269 25.92 -9.62 -10.74
CA VAL A 269 24.50 -9.60 -10.34
C VAL A 269 23.99 -11.02 -10.25
N HIS A 270 23.36 -11.37 -9.13
CA HIS A 270 22.77 -12.71 -8.97
C HIS A 270 21.29 -12.73 -9.36
N THR A 271 20.55 -11.64 -9.10
CA THR A 271 19.12 -11.52 -9.40
C THR A 271 18.83 -10.18 -10.07
N LEU A 272 18.11 -10.23 -11.20
CA LEU A 272 17.43 -9.10 -11.80
C LEU A 272 15.96 -9.14 -11.38
N LEU A 273 15.46 -8.02 -10.85
CA LEU A 273 14.07 -7.82 -10.49
C LEU A 273 13.51 -6.62 -11.25
N GLU A 274 12.46 -6.82 -12.02
CA GLU A 274 11.75 -5.76 -12.74
C GLU A 274 10.40 -5.52 -12.09
N MET A 275 10.06 -4.26 -11.81
CA MET A 275 8.81 -3.88 -11.16
C MET A 275 8.05 -2.89 -12.02
N ASP A 276 6.88 -3.31 -12.53
CA ASP A 276 6.06 -2.56 -13.47
C ASP A 276 6.88 -2.03 -14.67
N THR A 277 7.92 -2.77 -15.08
CA THR A 277 8.77 -2.38 -16.19
C THR A 277 8.01 -2.53 -17.50
N PRO A 278 7.91 -1.50 -18.36
CA PRO A 278 7.18 -1.60 -19.61
C PRO A 278 7.99 -2.40 -20.65
N ASN A 279 8.17 -3.71 -20.48
CA ASN A 279 9.06 -4.53 -21.32
C ASN A 279 8.72 -4.54 -22.81
N ARG A 280 7.51 -4.10 -23.20
CA ARG A 280 7.12 -3.92 -24.60
C ARG A 280 6.62 -2.51 -24.91
N GLY A 281 6.71 -1.57 -23.98
CA GLY A 281 6.21 -0.20 -24.12
C GLY A 281 5.17 0.22 -23.09
N ALA A 282 5.02 1.53 -22.92
CA ALA A 282 4.04 2.18 -22.06
C ALA A 282 2.95 2.85 -22.90
N ASN A 283 1.76 2.97 -22.32
CA ASN A 283 0.59 3.56 -22.96
C ASN A 283 0.26 4.92 -22.33
N ILE A 284 0.33 5.97 -23.14
CA ILE A 284 -0.37 7.23 -22.89
C ILE A 284 -1.17 7.52 -24.15
N HIS A 285 -2.46 7.78 -24.03
CA HIS A 285 -3.30 8.04 -25.21
C HIS A 285 -2.71 9.17 -26.08
N PRO A 286 -2.53 9.02 -27.42
CA PRO A 286 -1.83 10.04 -28.21
C PRO A 286 -2.53 11.40 -28.24
N GLY A 287 -3.87 11.43 -28.19
CA GLY A 287 -4.61 12.67 -28.01
C GLY A 287 -4.33 13.37 -26.66
N LEU A 288 -4.08 12.60 -25.59
CA LEU A 288 -3.66 13.16 -24.30
C LEU A 288 -2.21 13.66 -24.40
N GLN A 289 -1.31 12.91 -25.04
CA GLN A 289 0.05 13.37 -25.31
C GLN A 289 0.07 14.69 -26.10
N ALA A 290 -0.77 14.82 -27.13
CA ALA A 290 -0.90 16.05 -27.92
C ALA A 290 -1.38 17.22 -27.05
N MET A 291 -2.35 16.98 -26.17
CA MET A 291 -2.82 17.99 -25.21
C MET A 291 -1.69 18.41 -24.25
N ILE A 292 -0.93 17.46 -23.70
CA ILE A 292 0.22 17.75 -22.84
C ILE A 292 1.29 18.54 -23.60
N ALA A 293 1.66 18.11 -24.80
CA ALA A 293 2.64 18.81 -25.64
C ALA A 293 2.23 20.25 -25.96
N ARG A 294 0.92 20.53 -26.11
CA ARG A 294 0.39 21.86 -26.44
C ARG A 294 0.17 22.74 -25.21
N TYR A 295 -0.34 22.18 -24.11
CA TYR A 295 -0.87 22.93 -22.97
C TYR A 295 -0.24 22.60 -21.63
N GLY A 296 0.54 21.52 -21.53
CA GLY A 296 1.26 21.16 -20.32
C GLY A 296 2.23 22.24 -19.89
N VAL A 297 2.61 22.24 -18.62
CA VAL A 297 3.68 23.13 -18.17
C VAL A 297 4.99 22.74 -18.84
N ARG A 298 6.03 23.56 -18.71
CA ARG A 298 7.32 23.32 -19.38
C ARG A 298 7.85 21.90 -19.11
N SER A 299 7.85 21.46 -17.86
CA SER A 299 8.34 20.13 -17.48
C SER A 299 7.49 19.00 -18.07
N ASP A 300 6.15 19.07 -18.03
CA ASP A 300 5.29 18.06 -18.68
C ASP A 300 5.63 17.89 -20.18
N ARG A 301 5.85 19.02 -20.87
CA ARG A 301 6.16 19.06 -22.30
C ARG A 301 7.54 18.47 -22.59
N GLU A 302 8.55 18.85 -21.83
CA GLU A 302 9.90 18.32 -21.95
C GLU A 302 9.92 16.81 -21.67
N GLY A 303 9.26 16.38 -20.60
CA GLY A 303 9.16 14.97 -20.22
C GLY A 303 8.51 14.11 -21.28
N ILE A 304 7.34 14.49 -21.82
CA ILE A 304 6.66 13.67 -22.86
C ILE A 304 7.38 13.68 -24.22
N GLN A 305 8.28 14.65 -24.44
CA GLN A 305 9.09 14.77 -25.66
C GLN A 305 10.51 14.20 -25.50
N SER A 306 10.87 13.77 -24.29
CA SER A 306 12.19 13.24 -23.93
C SER A 306 12.61 12.00 -24.75
N ALA A 307 13.91 11.68 -24.76
CA ALA A 307 14.38 10.44 -25.39
C ALA A 307 13.83 9.19 -24.65
N ALA A 308 13.70 9.25 -23.33
CA ALA A 308 13.02 8.25 -22.53
C ALA A 308 11.58 8.01 -23.01
N ALA A 309 10.73 9.03 -23.00
CA ALA A 309 9.33 8.89 -23.43
C ALA A 309 9.22 8.39 -24.87
N ARG A 310 10.14 8.81 -25.76
CA ARG A 310 10.20 8.34 -27.15
C ARG A 310 10.51 6.85 -27.28
N ALA A 311 11.43 6.34 -26.47
CA ALA A 311 11.74 4.91 -26.43
C ALA A 311 10.60 4.10 -25.79
N LEU A 312 9.91 4.66 -24.80
CA LEU A 312 8.92 3.93 -24.00
C LEU A 312 7.52 3.88 -24.61
N LEU A 313 7.02 4.96 -25.23
CA LEU A 313 5.59 5.06 -25.58
C LEU A 313 5.23 4.30 -26.86
N PHE A 314 4.19 3.44 -26.79
CA PHE A 314 3.69 2.65 -27.93
C PHE A 314 3.35 3.46 -29.17
N ALA A 315 2.92 4.70 -28.98
CA ALA A 315 2.46 5.55 -30.03
C ALA A 315 2.69 7.00 -29.63
N ARG A 316 3.17 7.82 -30.56
CA ARG A 316 3.31 9.26 -30.40
C ARG A 316 2.59 10.01 -31.51
N PRO A 317 1.88 11.11 -31.21
CA PRO A 317 1.25 11.90 -32.25
C PRO A 317 2.31 12.62 -33.09
N THR A 318 2.33 12.40 -34.41
CA THR A 318 3.23 13.09 -35.37
C THR A 318 2.53 14.21 -36.12
N ALA A 319 1.27 14.00 -36.49
CA ALA A 319 0.38 15.03 -36.99
C ALA A 319 -0.91 15.00 -36.18
N VAL A 320 -1.44 16.19 -35.87
CA VAL A 320 -2.67 16.33 -35.08
C VAL A 320 -3.57 17.33 -35.79
N GLU A 321 -4.79 16.89 -36.10
CA GLU A 321 -5.86 17.77 -36.56
C GLU A 321 -6.53 18.39 -35.34
N TRP A 322 -6.49 19.72 -35.27
CA TRP A 322 -7.01 20.50 -34.17
C TRP A 322 -8.34 21.15 -34.53
N ARG A 323 -9.32 21.05 -33.64
CA ARG A 323 -10.58 21.77 -33.74
C ARG A 323 -10.65 22.85 -32.66
N ARG A 324 -10.97 24.07 -33.05
CA ARG A 324 -11.31 25.13 -32.09
C ARG A 324 -12.69 24.87 -31.49
N ILE A 325 -12.80 24.92 -30.17
CA ILE A 325 -14.06 24.90 -29.43
C ILE A 325 -14.10 26.13 -28.50
N GLY A 326 -15.29 26.63 -28.20
CA GLY A 326 -15.46 27.84 -27.37
C GLY A 326 -15.55 29.14 -28.17
N LEU A 327 -15.76 30.23 -27.45
CA LEU A 327 -15.81 31.60 -28.00
C LEU A 327 -14.40 32.20 -28.11
N PRO A 328 -14.16 33.22 -28.97
CA PRO A 328 -12.82 33.78 -29.22
C PRO A 328 -12.01 34.25 -28.00
N LEU A 329 -12.65 34.55 -26.86
CA LEU A 329 -11.98 34.99 -25.63
C LEU A 329 -11.74 33.84 -24.63
N ALA A 330 -12.23 32.64 -24.92
CA ALA A 330 -12.15 31.47 -24.04
C ALA A 330 -12.07 30.17 -24.85
N ASP A 331 -11.47 30.20 -26.05
CA ASP A 331 -11.40 29.05 -26.91
C ASP A 331 -10.25 28.10 -26.52
N ARG A 332 -10.40 26.85 -26.94
CA ARG A 332 -9.37 25.82 -26.87
C ARG A 332 -9.31 25.07 -28.19
N HIS A 333 -8.10 24.67 -28.56
CA HIS A 333 -7.88 23.76 -29.67
C HIS A 333 -7.78 22.36 -29.08
N VAL A 334 -8.65 21.46 -29.53
CA VAL A 334 -8.69 20.07 -29.06
C VAL A 334 -8.35 19.12 -30.21
N PRO A 335 -7.62 18.01 -29.93
CA PRO A 335 -7.29 17.04 -30.96
C PRO A 335 -8.54 16.27 -31.36
N ILE A 336 -8.83 16.22 -32.66
CA ILE A 336 -9.96 15.44 -33.19
C ILE A 336 -9.51 14.24 -34.02
N ARG A 337 -8.32 14.32 -34.61
CA ARG A 337 -7.64 13.22 -35.30
C ARG A 337 -6.14 13.38 -35.13
N TRP A 338 -5.42 12.28 -35.25
CA TRP A 338 -3.97 12.28 -35.25
C TRP A 338 -3.45 11.03 -35.96
N THR A 339 -2.23 11.13 -36.47
CA THR A 339 -1.43 9.98 -36.89
C THR A 339 -0.49 9.62 -35.75
N ASP A 340 -0.47 8.36 -35.36
CA ASP A 340 0.52 7.84 -34.44
C ASP A 340 1.75 7.30 -35.17
N ASN A 341 2.90 7.41 -34.51
CA ASN A 341 4.17 6.83 -34.91
C ASN A 341 4.81 6.15 -33.70
N SER A 342 5.41 5.00 -33.92
CA SER A 342 6.15 4.21 -32.95
C SER A 342 7.62 4.04 -33.32
N ALA A 343 8.16 4.74 -34.33
CA ALA A 343 9.49 4.46 -34.88
C ALA A 343 10.63 4.49 -33.83
N ASP A 344 10.66 5.49 -32.94
CA ASP A 344 11.68 5.57 -31.87
C ASP A 344 11.54 4.41 -30.87
N HIS A 345 10.31 4.07 -30.52
CA HIS A 345 9.96 2.94 -29.67
C HIS A 345 10.36 1.61 -30.32
N ASP A 346 9.95 1.39 -31.56
CA ASP A 346 10.21 0.17 -32.32
C ASP A 346 11.70 -0.02 -32.56
N ASP A 347 12.42 1.07 -32.85
CA ASP A 347 13.88 1.06 -32.93
C ASP A 347 14.52 0.63 -31.62
N PHE A 348 14.14 1.27 -30.50
CA PHE A 348 14.67 0.93 -29.18
C PHE A 348 14.44 -0.54 -28.84
N TYR A 349 13.21 -1.05 -28.92
CA TYR A 349 12.92 -2.44 -28.57
C TYR A 349 13.52 -3.44 -29.56
N ARG A 350 13.66 -3.07 -30.84
CA ARG A 350 14.41 -3.89 -31.81
C ARG A 350 15.87 -3.98 -31.40
N ARG A 351 16.52 -2.87 -31.03
CA ARG A 351 17.91 -2.87 -30.56
C ARG A 351 18.07 -3.67 -29.26
N LEU A 352 17.20 -3.46 -28.28
CA LEU A 352 17.18 -4.20 -27.01
C LEU A 352 17.09 -5.71 -27.26
N ARG A 353 16.11 -6.15 -28.07
CA ARG A 353 15.95 -7.57 -28.40
C ARG A 353 17.10 -8.15 -29.21
N ALA A 354 17.76 -7.32 -30.03
CA ALA A 354 18.92 -7.72 -30.81
C ALA A 354 20.22 -7.79 -30.00
N LEU A 355 20.25 -7.32 -28.74
CA LEU A 355 21.45 -7.38 -27.92
C LEU A 355 21.93 -8.83 -27.73
N ASN A 356 21.03 -9.81 -27.60
CA ASN A 356 21.42 -11.22 -27.54
C ASN A 356 20.32 -12.16 -28.03
N ALA A 357 20.65 -13.45 -28.15
CA ALA A 357 19.70 -14.48 -28.61
C ALA A 357 18.49 -14.70 -27.66
N LYS A 358 18.54 -14.18 -26.43
CA LYS A 358 17.44 -14.25 -25.45
C LYS A 358 16.55 -12.99 -25.46
N GLY A 359 16.55 -12.22 -26.53
CA GLY A 359 15.66 -11.06 -26.66
C GLY A 359 16.01 -9.92 -25.69
N GLY A 360 17.28 -9.75 -25.34
CA GLY A 360 17.72 -8.69 -24.44
C GLY A 360 17.53 -9.00 -22.96
N TYR A 361 17.48 -10.29 -22.60
CA TYR A 361 17.53 -10.75 -21.21
C TYR A 361 18.92 -11.30 -20.87
N PRO A 362 19.47 -10.99 -19.68
CA PRO A 362 20.78 -11.49 -19.27
C PRO A 362 20.79 -13.02 -19.18
N THR A 363 21.94 -13.60 -19.48
CA THR A 363 22.15 -15.05 -19.53
C THR A 363 23.08 -15.56 -18.45
N THR A 364 23.89 -14.68 -17.87
CA THR A 364 24.92 -15.01 -16.87
C THR A 364 24.42 -14.90 -15.44
N ILE A 365 23.29 -14.21 -15.24
CA ILE A 365 22.68 -14.10 -13.91
C ILE A 365 21.84 -15.33 -13.60
N ARG A 366 21.63 -15.57 -12.31
CA ARG A 366 20.93 -16.77 -11.84
C ARG A 366 19.42 -16.68 -12.00
N ARG A 367 18.86 -15.48 -11.82
CA ARG A 367 17.42 -15.28 -11.77
C ARG A 367 16.99 -13.96 -12.41
N VAL A 368 15.99 -14.03 -13.27
CA VAL A 368 15.16 -12.90 -13.70
C VAL A 368 13.77 -13.06 -13.08
N ALA A 369 13.35 -12.05 -12.33
CA ALA A 369 12.05 -11.99 -11.67
C ALA A 369 11.30 -10.73 -12.10
N VAL A 370 10.00 -10.86 -12.39
CA VAL A 370 9.18 -9.70 -12.80
C VAL A 370 7.93 -9.61 -11.95
N ALA A 371 7.70 -8.42 -11.40
CA ALA A 371 6.47 -8.08 -10.71
C ALA A 371 5.70 -7.06 -11.55
N ASN A 372 4.43 -7.35 -11.79
CA ASN A 372 3.51 -6.40 -12.39
C ASN A 372 2.23 -6.25 -11.56
N SER A 373 1.59 -5.10 -11.71
CA SER A 373 0.21 -4.89 -11.32
C SER A 373 -0.79 -5.81 -12.08
N SER A 374 -2.08 -5.65 -11.77
CA SER A 374 -3.20 -6.56 -12.11
C SER A 374 -3.18 -7.17 -13.53
N ARG A 375 -3.48 -8.48 -13.61
CA ARG A 375 -3.76 -9.22 -14.87
C ARG A 375 -5.19 -9.12 -15.35
N VAL A 376 -6.12 -8.63 -14.53
CA VAL A 376 -7.54 -8.61 -14.86
C VAL A 376 -8.12 -7.20 -14.85
N LEU A 377 -8.99 -7.00 -15.82
CA LEU A 377 -9.76 -5.80 -16.06
C LEU A 377 -10.86 -5.68 -14.98
N LYS A 378 -10.74 -4.69 -14.09
CA LYS A 378 -11.95 -4.06 -13.54
C LYS A 378 -12.22 -2.84 -14.39
N ALA A 379 -13.19 -2.97 -15.30
CA ALA A 379 -13.48 -1.95 -16.30
C ALA A 379 -13.53 -0.56 -15.65
N PRO A 380 -12.63 0.37 -15.98
CA PRO A 380 -12.82 1.74 -15.56
C PRO A 380 -14.14 2.24 -16.14
N GLY A 381 -14.83 3.09 -15.38
CA GLY A 381 -16.14 3.64 -15.72
C GLY A 381 -16.20 4.31 -17.10
N SER A 382 -17.43 4.60 -17.52
CA SER A 382 -17.88 5.05 -18.85
C SER A 382 -16.85 5.71 -19.76
N GLY A 383 -16.60 5.12 -20.94
CA GLY A 383 -16.46 5.78 -22.25
C GLY A 383 -15.28 6.75 -22.48
N SER A 384 -15.17 7.79 -21.67
CA SER A 384 -14.31 8.95 -21.84
C SER A 384 -13.03 8.83 -21.03
N LEU A 385 -11.92 9.19 -21.67
CA LEU A 385 -10.62 9.34 -21.02
C LEU A 385 -10.49 10.72 -20.39
N LEU A 386 -10.69 11.78 -21.16
CA LEU A 386 -10.53 13.17 -20.74
C LEU A 386 -11.78 13.96 -21.13
N HIS A 387 -12.36 14.67 -20.18
CA HIS A 387 -13.43 15.63 -20.44
C HIS A 387 -12.92 17.04 -20.23
N LEU A 388 -13.17 17.92 -21.19
CA LEU A 388 -12.89 19.35 -21.15
C LEU A 388 -14.22 20.08 -21.29
N TRP A 389 -14.53 20.98 -20.36
CA TRP A 389 -15.66 21.90 -20.48
C TRP A 389 -15.16 23.33 -20.47
N LEU A 390 -15.85 24.18 -21.23
CA LEU A 390 -15.61 25.61 -21.32
C LEU A 390 -16.93 26.33 -20.97
N PRO A 391 -16.90 27.65 -20.68
CA PRO A 391 -18.11 28.40 -20.40
C PRO A 391 -19.09 28.35 -21.59
N TRP A 392 -20.36 28.65 -21.35
CA TRP A 392 -21.44 28.59 -22.37
C TRP A 392 -21.73 27.19 -22.94
N GLY A 393 -21.42 26.13 -22.20
CA GLY A 393 -21.82 24.77 -22.54
C GLY A 393 -20.97 24.10 -23.63
N PHE A 394 -19.88 24.72 -24.08
CA PHE A 394 -18.93 24.06 -24.95
C PHE A 394 -18.20 22.96 -24.18
N ALA A 395 -18.13 21.77 -24.77
CA ALA A 395 -17.39 20.67 -24.19
C ALA A 395 -16.72 19.84 -25.27
N TRP A 396 -15.68 19.12 -24.87
CA TRP A 396 -15.02 18.12 -25.68
C TRP A 396 -14.64 16.92 -24.81
N THR A 397 -14.73 15.75 -25.42
CA THR A 397 -14.44 14.49 -24.76
C THR A 397 -13.48 13.69 -25.63
N LEU A 398 -12.36 13.30 -25.04
CA LEU A 398 -11.45 12.32 -25.58
C LEU A 398 -11.97 10.93 -25.20
N ALA A 399 -12.32 10.10 -26.18
CA ALA A 399 -12.70 8.71 -25.91
C ALA A 399 -11.47 7.90 -25.48
N ALA A 400 -11.66 6.97 -24.53
CA ALA A 400 -10.62 6.01 -24.19
C ALA A 400 -10.51 4.90 -25.26
N ARG A 401 -9.29 4.47 -25.55
CA ARG A 401 -8.98 3.32 -26.42
C ARG A 401 -9.00 2.01 -25.63
N PRO A 402 -9.01 0.84 -26.30
CA PRO A 402 -8.84 -0.44 -25.63
C PRO A 402 -7.55 -0.51 -24.78
N ALA A 403 -6.44 0.06 -25.25
CA ALA A 403 -5.17 0.09 -24.52
C ALA A 403 -5.25 0.88 -23.21
N ASP A 404 -6.02 1.98 -23.16
CA ASP A 404 -6.23 2.78 -21.94
C ASP A 404 -7.05 2.03 -20.87
N ARG A 405 -7.64 0.90 -21.25
CA ARG A 405 -8.43 0.03 -20.38
C ARG A 405 -7.82 -1.36 -20.27
N ALA A 406 -6.62 -1.62 -20.78
CA ALA A 406 -6.00 -2.93 -20.64
C ALA A 406 -5.74 -3.25 -19.15
N PRO A 407 -5.71 -4.51 -18.71
CA PRO A 407 -5.19 -4.83 -17.38
C PRO A 407 -3.75 -4.32 -17.22
N GLY A 408 -3.38 -3.85 -16.02
CA GLY A 408 -2.03 -3.38 -15.73
C GLY A 408 -1.99 -2.27 -14.69
N SER A 409 -0.84 -1.57 -14.63
CA SER A 409 -0.61 -0.42 -13.76
C SER A 409 -1.28 0.83 -14.35
N LEU A 410 -1.95 1.60 -13.50
CA LEU A 410 -2.66 2.81 -13.93
C LEU A 410 -1.71 4.02 -13.96
N LEU A 411 -1.97 4.98 -14.86
CA LEU A 411 -1.25 6.25 -14.91
C LEU A 411 -1.36 6.98 -13.56
N PRO A 412 -0.26 7.34 -12.89
CA PRO A 412 -0.33 7.91 -11.55
C PRO A 412 -1.31 9.11 -11.40
N PRO A 413 -2.13 9.18 -10.32
CA PRO A 413 -3.18 10.18 -10.17
C PRO A 413 -2.69 11.63 -10.22
N GLN A 414 -1.45 11.88 -9.82
CA GLN A 414 -0.78 13.18 -9.87
C GLN A 414 -0.64 13.73 -11.30
N TYR A 415 -0.69 12.87 -12.31
CA TYR A 415 -0.73 13.28 -13.72
C TYR A 415 -2.17 13.50 -14.21
N GLY A 416 -3.16 13.01 -13.48
CA GLY A 416 -4.59 13.16 -13.74
C GLY A 416 -5.24 14.38 -13.10
N ARG A 417 -4.48 15.47 -12.88
CA ARG A 417 -4.98 16.65 -12.18
C ARG A 417 -6.23 17.21 -12.85
N ARG A 418 -7.27 17.41 -12.05
CA ARG A 418 -8.42 18.22 -12.44
C ARG A 418 -8.01 19.68 -12.35
N PHE A 419 -8.29 20.45 -13.39
CA PHE A 419 -8.18 21.90 -13.30
C PHE A 419 -9.56 22.52 -13.48
N ALA A 420 -9.79 23.63 -12.78
CA ALA A 420 -10.94 24.49 -12.97
C ALA A 420 -10.47 25.93 -12.93
N SER A 421 -10.96 26.75 -13.86
CA SER A 421 -10.69 28.18 -13.94
C SER A 421 -12.02 28.93 -14.02
N TYR A 422 -12.16 29.94 -13.18
CA TYR A 422 -13.36 30.76 -13.10
C TYR A 422 -13.23 31.96 -14.03
N TYR A 423 -14.20 32.12 -14.91
CA TYR A 423 -14.36 33.28 -15.78
C TYR A 423 -15.59 34.06 -15.32
N PRO A 424 -15.70 35.37 -15.63
CA PRO A 424 -16.86 36.19 -15.25
C PRO A 424 -18.22 35.62 -15.68
N PHE A 425 -18.23 34.73 -16.68
CA PHE A 425 -19.44 34.16 -17.28
C PHE A 425 -19.47 32.62 -17.30
N GLY A 426 -18.65 31.95 -16.48
CA GLY A 426 -18.71 30.49 -16.31
C GLY A 426 -17.40 29.86 -15.86
N ILE A 427 -17.37 28.52 -15.84
CA ILE A 427 -16.21 27.74 -15.38
C ILE A 427 -15.67 26.97 -16.59
N ALA A 428 -14.37 27.03 -16.82
CA ALA A 428 -13.68 26.08 -17.68
C ALA A 428 -12.95 25.05 -16.82
N GLY A 429 -12.77 23.84 -17.31
CA GLY A 429 -11.95 22.87 -16.61
C GLY A 429 -11.79 21.57 -17.36
N SER A 430 -10.99 20.68 -16.79
CA SER A 430 -10.89 19.31 -17.28
C SER A 430 -10.84 18.28 -16.15
N TYR A 431 -11.22 17.05 -16.46
CA TYR A 431 -11.00 15.90 -15.60
C TYR A 431 -10.76 14.64 -16.42
N LEU A 432 -9.98 13.71 -15.88
CA LEU A 432 -9.93 12.34 -16.39
C LEU A 432 -11.18 11.58 -15.94
N GLY A 433 -11.96 11.07 -16.89
CA GLY A 433 -13.17 10.26 -16.62
C GLY A 433 -12.83 8.90 -16.02
N ALA A 434 -11.66 8.39 -16.39
CA ALA A 434 -11.03 7.20 -15.86
C ALA A 434 -9.52 7.38 -15.82
N GLN A 435 -8.86 6.73 -14.88
CA GLN A 435 -7.40 6.63 -14.85
C GLN A 435 -6.98 5.58 -15.89
N PRO A 436 -6.28 5.96 -16.97
CA PRO A 436 -5.92 5.02 -18.02
C PRO A 436 -4.84 4.05 -17.54
N THR A 437 -4.80 2.88 -18.15
CA THR A 437 -3.67 1.95 -18.02
C THR A 437 -2.43 2.57 -18.65
N PHE A 438 -1.36 2.65 -17.85
CA PHE A 438 -0.06 3.16 -18.25
C PHE A 438 0.90 2.05 -18.65
N VAL A 439 1.02 0.99 -17.84
CA VAL A 439 1.80 -0.21 -18.21
C VAL A 439 0.87 -1.40 -18.31
N PRO A 440 0.47 -1.82 -19.53
CA PRO A 440 -0.35 -3.01 -19.71
C PRO A 440 0.36 -4.26 -19.19
N ALA A 441 -0.39 -5.23 -18.67
CA ALA A 441 0.18 -6.45 -18.13
C ALA A 441 0.93 -7.29 -19.16
N SER A 442 0.46 -7.32 -20.40
CA SER A 442 1.18 -7.97 -21.51
C SER A 442 2.51 -7.28 -21.83
N SER A 443 2.59 -5.96 -21.61
CA SER A 443 3.84 -5.23 -21.73
C SER A 443 4.78 -5.56 -20.58
N ALA A 444 4.29 -5.51 -19.35
CA ALA A 444 5.14 -5.74 -18.19
C ALA A 444 5.71 -7.15 -18.13
N LEU A 445 4.90 -8.15 -18.47
CA LEU A 445 5.28 -9.55 -18.42
C LEU A 445 6.05 -10.02 -19.67
N ASP A 446 6.37 -9.10 -20.59
CA ASP A 446 7.02 -9.39 -21.88
C ASP A 446 6.45 -10.65 -22.56
N ALA A 447 5.12 -10.80 -22.51
CA ALA A 447 4.42 -11.99 -22.96
C ALA A 447 2.99 -11.65 -23.36
N GLU A 448 2.55 -12.18 -24.50
CA GLU A 448 1.13 -12.20 -24.82
C GLU A 448 0.35 -13.09 -23.85
N ALA A 449 -0.99 -13.00 -23.89
CA ALA A 449 -1.87 -13.75 -22.99
C ALA A 449 -1.65 -15.28 -23.00
N ASN A 450 -1.11 -15.82 -24.10
CA ASN A 450 -0.86 -17.26 -24.29
C ASN A 450 0.63 -17.62 -24.34
N GLU A 451 1.53 -16.66 -24.13
CA GLU A 451 2.97 -16.90 -24.14
C GLU A 451 3.48 -17.13 -22.72
N ARG A 452 4.48 -18.01 -22.59
CA ARG A 452 5.18 -18.18 -21.33
C ARG A 452 6.17 -17.01 -21.18
N PRO A 453 6.13 -16.23 -20.08
CA PRO A 453 7.09 -15.17 -19.85
C PRO A 453 8.54 -15.70 -19.87
N PRO A 454 9.50 -14.93 -20.39
CA PRO A 454 10.90 -15.36 -20.51
C PRO A 454 11.69 -15.36 -19.18
N PHE A 455 10.99 -15.34 -18.05
CA PHE A 455 11.54 -15.17 -16.70
C PHE A 455 11.48 -16.45 -15.87
N ASP A 456 12.33 -16.53 -14.85
CA ASP A 456 12.34 -17.64 -13.90
C ASP A 456 11.20 -17.56 -12.89
N ALA A 457 10.81 -16.34 -12.52
CA ALA A 457 9.72 -16.07 -11.60
C ALA A 457 8.93 -14.85 -12.04
N PHE A 458 7.62 -14.86 -11.81
CA PHE A 458 6.82 -13.66 -11.98
C PHE A 458 5.74 -13.56 -10.91
N TYR A 459 5.36 -12.32 -10.62
CA TYR A 459 4.18 -11.97 -9.88
C TYR A 459 3.27 -11.11 -10.74
N ALA A 460 2.01 -11.50 -10.77
CA ALA A 460 0.95 -10.62 -11.20
C ALA A 460 -0.10 -10.62 -10.10
N ARG A 461 -0.62 -9.45 -9.77
CA ARG A 461 -1.64 -9.32 -8.73
C ARG A 461 -2.85 -10.23 -9.06
N PRO A 462 -3.36 -10.98 -8.07
CA PRO A 462 -4.54 -11.83 -8.24
C PRO A 462 -5.78 -11.06 -8.70
N ASP A 463 -6.69 -11.79 -9.34
CA ASP A 463 -7.95 -11.28 -9.87
C ASP A 463 -8.85 -10.69 -8.77
N ASN A 464 -9.77 -9.81 -9.16
CA ASN A 464 -10.77 -9.13 -8.31
C ASN A 464 -10.25 -8.01 -7.40
N GLN A 465 -8.96 -7.73 -7.37
CA GLN A 465 -8.42 -6.53 -6.71
C GLN A 465 -8.50 -5.31 -7.64
N PRO A 466 -8.71 -4.09 -7.13
CA PRO A 466 -8.64 -2.89 -7.95
C PRO A 466 -7.23 -2.71 -8.53
N ASN A 467 -7.15 -2.20 -9.77
CA ASN A 467 -5.89 -1.77 -10.35
C ASN A 467 -5.29 -0.67 -9.47
N ARG A 468 -3.96 -0.67 -9.32
CA ARG A 468 -3.26 0.36 -8.57
C ARG A 468 -2.54 1.31 -9.52
N PRO A 469 -2.34 2.57 -9.09
CA PRO A 469 -1.40 3.47 -9.72
C PRO A 469 -0.01 2.87 -9.89
N HIS A 470 0.70 3.29 -10.93
CA HIS A 470 2.07 2.88 -11.23
C HIS A 470 3.10 3.31 -10.17
N ASP A 471 2.76 4.28 -9.33
CA ASP A 471 3.56 4.73 -8.18
C ASP A 471 3.13 4.08 -6.85
N ASP A 472 2.27 3.06 -6.89
CA ASP A 472 1.77 2.35 -5.71
C ASP A 472 2.05 0.84 -5.82
N ILE A 473 3.14 0.42 -5.18
CA ILE A 473 3.58 -0.97 -5.19
C ILE A 473 2.62 -1.84 -4.38
N ASP A 474 2.06 -2.84 -5.04
CA ASP A 474 1.21 -3.84 -4.40
C ASP A 474 1.88 -4.51 -3.20
N PRO A 475 1.21 -4.71 -2.06
CA PRO A 475 1.75 -5.50 -0.95
C PRO A 475 2.16 -6.92 -1.35
N GLY A 476 1.43 -7.56 -2.28
CA GLY A 476 1.81 -8.86 -2.82
C GLY A 476 3.04 -8.80 -3.74
N ALA A 477 3.20 -7.71 -4.51
CA ALA A 477 4.44 -7.46 -5.25
C ALA A 477 5.60 -7.21 -4.28
N ALA A 478 5.42 -6.42 -3.22
CA ALA A 478 6.43 -6.21 -2.19
C ALA A 478 6.83 -7.54 -1.52
N ALA A 479 5.87 -8.39 -1.15
CA ALA A 479 6.15 -9.72 -0.61
C ALA A 479 6.88 -10.61 -1.62
N PHE A 480 6.53 -10.54 -2.91
CA PHE A 480 7.25 -11.21 -3.99
C PHE A 480 8.70 -10.72 -4.09
N VAL A 481 8.94 -9.41 -4.10
CA VAL A 481 10.28 -8.80 -4.11
C VAL A 481 11.11 -9.29 -2.95
N VAL A 482 10.57 -9.24 -1.73
CA VAL A 482 11.24 -9.73 -0.53
C VAL A 482 11.58 -11.20 -0.68
N ARG A 483 10.62 -12.02 -1.14
CA ARG A 483 10.84 -13.45 -1.35
C ARG A 483 11.93 -13.69 -2.37
N GLU A 484 11.94 -13.03 -3.52
CA GLU A 484 12.94 -13.30 -4.56
C GLU A 484 14.34 -12.87 -4.12
N ILE A 485 14.48 -11.71 -3.47
CA ILE A 485 15.77 -11.25 -2.92
C ILE A 485 16.26 -12.15 -1.76
N LEU A 486 15.34 -12.67 -0.93
CA LEU A 486 15.67 -13.56 0.19
C LEU A 486 15.68 -15.05 -0.15
N SER A 487 15.20 -15.46 -1.32
CA SER A 487 15.11 -16.88 -1.75
C SER A 487 16.47 -17.56 -1.89
N GLU A 488 17.52 -16.83 -1.53
CA GLU A 488 18.86 -17.31 -1.36
C GLU A 488 19.17 -17.57 0.10
N ASN A 489 19.54 -18.81 0.38
CA ASN A 489 20.70 -19.03 1.23
C ASN A 489 21.87 -18.28 0.56
N TRP A 490 22.14 -17.05 1.00
CA TRP A 490 23.40 -16.34 0.74
C TRP A 490 24.52 -17.14 1.41
N GLN A 491 24.79 -18.35 0.90
CA GLN A 491 25.94 -19.11 1.32
C GLN A 491 27.15 -18.49 0.62
N PRO A 492 28.21 -18.18 1.39
CA PRO A 492 29.41 -17.51 0.88
C PRO A 492 30.13 -18.29 -0.23
#